data_AF-A0A816R090-F1
#
_entry.id   AF-A0A816R090-F1
#
_cell.length_a   1.000
_cell.length_b   1.000
_cell.length_c   1.000
_cell.angle_alpha   90.00
_cell.angle_beta   90.00
_cell.angle_gamma   90.00
#
_symmetry.space_group_name_H-M   'P 1'
#
loop_
_entity.id
_entity.type
_entity.pdbx_description
1 polymer ?
#
loop_
_entity_poly.entity_id
_entity_poly.type
_entity_poly.pdbx_seq_one_letter_code
_entity_poly.pdbx_strand_id
1 'polypeptide(L)'
;MRLYEYRLRSMIEFVTEWQLFGLNSKHEGILNFTCANGKIALVISNIHAFQRRIELRLSTTFERLWSTPLDAIAHCCSFNYDEWTVMELLKPRILHFSFNGKIRQE
;
A
#
# COMPACT_ATOMS: atom_id res chain seq x y z
N MET A 1 12.02 -3.33 7.11
CA MET A 1 11.74 -2.07 6.39
C MET A 1 11.28 -1.02 7.39
N ARG A 2 11.68 0.24 7.21
CA ARG A 2 11.33 1.36 8.11
C ARG A 2 10.61 2.43 7.30
N LEU A 3 9.62 3.08 7.90
CA LEU A 3 8.92 4.21 7.32
C LEU A 3 9.05 5.40 8.26
N TYR A 4 9.27 6.57 7.70
CA TYR A 4 9.54 7.80 8.43
C TYR A 4 8.49 8.84 8.07
N GLU A 5 7.88 9.48 9.06
CA GLU A 5 7.07 10.67 8.84
C GLU A 5 7.85 11.92 9.19
N TYR A 6 7.74 12.88 8.29
CA TYR A 6 8.28 14.22 8.47
C TYR A 6 7.16 15.23 8.28
N ARG A 7 7.16 16.27 9.12
CA ARG A 7 6.32 17.44 8.94
C ARG A 7 7.11 18.47 8.12
N LEU A 8 6.54 18.86 7.00
CA LEU A 8 7.14 19.86 6.10
C LEU A 8 6.58 21.24 6.46
N ARG A 9 7.32 22.00 7.28
CA ARG A 9 7.06 23.43 7.56
C ARG A 9 8.17 24.27 6.92
N SER A 10 8.59 25.36 7.55
CA SER A 10 9.80 26.10 7.19
C SER A 10 11.08 25.28 7.39
N MET A 11 11.04 24.25 8.25
CA MET A 11 12.07 23.22 8.38
C MET A 11 11.42 21.83 8.31
N ILE A 12 12.21 20.83 7.91
CA ILE A 12 11.82 19.42 7.93
C ILE A 12 11.93 18.94 9.38
N GLU A 13 10.79 18.61 9.99
CA GLU A 13 10.73 18.11 11.36
C GLU A 13 10.43 16.60 11.32
N PHE A 14 11.28 15.79 11.94
CA PHE A 14 10.99 14.37 12.14
C PHE A 14 9.80 14.22 13.10
N VAL A 15 8.79 13.43 12.71
CA VAL A 15 7.61 13.16 13.53
C VAL A 15 7.74 11.82 14.22
N THR A 16 7.94 10.75 13.43
CA THR A 16 7.99 9.39 13.97
C THR A 16 8.62 8.40 12.98
N GLU A 17 9.10 7.28 13.50
CA GLU A 17 9.58 6.12 12.75
C GLU A 17 8.66 4.94 13.06
N TRP A 18 8.17 4.28 12.02
CA TRP A 18 7.46 3.01 12.16
C TRP A 18 8.32 1.86 11.65
N GLN A 19 8.40 0.83 12.49
CA GLN A 19 8.86 -0.48 12.08
C GLN A 19 7.66 -1.24 11.53
N LEU A 20 7.73 -1.56 10.23
CA LEU A 20 6.67 -2.32 9.56
C LEU A 20 6.80 -3.80 9.90
N PHE A 21 6.38 -4.18 11.10
CA PHE A 21 6.29 -5.57 11.53
C PHE A 21 5.27 -6.30 10.63
N GLY A 22 5.71 -7.35 9.95
CA GLY A 22 4.89 -8.16 9.02
C GLY A 22 5.24 -7.99 7.53
N LEU A 23 6.05 -6.98 7.17
CA LEU A 23 6.74 -6.93 5.86
C LEU A 23 8.11 -7.62 6.01
N ASN A 24 8.04 -8.85 6.52
CA ASN A 24 9.12 -9.52 7.26
C ASN A 24 10.00 -10.44 6.41
N SER A 25 9.73 -10.55 5.11
CA SER A 25 10.69 -11.22 4.23
C SER A 25 11.76 -10.21 3.82
N LYS A 26 13.03 -10.57 3.99
CA LYS A 26 14.18 -9.83 3.42
C LYS A 26 14.09 -9.62 1.91
N HIS A 27 13.15 -10.29 1.25
CA HIS A 27 12.89 -10.22 -0.19
C HIS A 27 11.62 -9.41 -0.53
N GLU A 28 10.93 -8.86 0.47
CA GLU A 28 9.78 -7.98 0.27
C GLU A 28 10.20 -6.51 0.20
N GLY A 29 9.65 -5.79 -0.78
CA GLY A 29 9.78 -4.34 -0.92
C GLY A 29 8.45 -3.69 -1.25
N ILE A 30 8.30 -2.42 -0.86
CA ILE A 30 7.19 -1.56 -1.29
C ILE A 30 7.54 -1.03 -2.68
N LEU A 31 6.73 -1.35 -3.67
CA LEU A 31 6.87 -0.86 -5.04
C LEU A 31 6.17 0.48 -5.24
N ASN A 32 5.03 0.67 -4.56
CA ASN A 32 4.26 1.89 -4.61
C ASN A 32 3.45 2.04 -3.32
N PHE A 33 3.14 3.27 -2.94
CA PHE A 33 2.22 3.57 -1.86
C PHE A 33 1.42 4.83 -2.13
N THR A 34 0.26 4.92 -1.50
CA THR A 34 -0.53 6.14 -1.46
C THR A 34 -1.19 6.27 -0.08
N CYS A 35 -1.44 7.51 0.35
CA CYS A 35 -2.06 7.81 1.63
C CYS A 35 -3.32 8.62 1.40
N ALA A 36 -4.43 8.20 2.01
CA ALA A 36 -5.69 8.92 2.00
C ALA A 36 -6.49 8.59 3.26
N ASN A 37 -7.09 9.63 3.88
CA ASN A 37 -8.02 9.51 5.01
C ASN A 37 -7.54 8.64 6.16
N GLY A 38 -6.31 8.88 6.61
CA GLY A 38 -5.73 8.14 7.72
C GLY A 38 -5.41 6.67 7.40
N LYS A 39 -5.36 6.31 6.12
CA LYS A 39 -5.03 4.96 5.64
C LYS A 39 -3.91 5.04 4.60
N ILE A 40 -3.12 3.99 4.53
CA ILE A 40 -2.02 3.84 3.57
C ILE A 40 -2.24 2.55 2.79
N ALA A 41 -2.35 2.67 1.47
CA ALA A 41 -2.33 1.54 0.57
C ALA A 41 -0.88 1.30 0.11
N LEU A 42 -0.44 0.05 0.20
CA LEU A 42 0.92 -0.39 -0.12
C LEU A 42 0.86 -1.48 -1.19
N VAL A 43 1.53 -1.29 -2.31
CA VAL A 43 1.83 -2.36 -3.25
C VAL A 43 3.15 -2.99 -2.85
N ILE A 44 3.10 -4.25 -2.43
CA ILE A 44 4.24 -5.01 -1.91
C ILE A 44 4.57 -6.13 -2.87
N SER A 45 5.86 -6.33 -3.12
CA SER A 45 6.36 -7.41 -3.96
C SER A 45 7.44 -8.19 -3.24
N ASN A 46 7.33 -9.51 -3.27
CA ASN A 46 8.41 -10.42 -2.96
C ASN A 46 9.15 -10.78 -4.26
N ILE A 47 10.37 -10.29 -4.41
CA ILE A 47 11.14 -10.45 -5.66
C ILE A 47 11.55 -11.91 -5.93
N HIS A 48 11.72 -12.73 -4.90
CA HIS A 48 12.14 -14.12 -5.05
C HIS A 48 10.96 -15.04 -5.36
N ALA A 49 9.85 -14.85 -4.67
CA ALA A 49 8.65 -15.68 -4.86
C ALA A 49 7.78 -15.20 -6.03
N PHE A 50 8.12 -14.06 -6.65
CA PHE A 50 7.29 -13.38 -7.65
C PHE A 50 5.86 -13.09 -7.17
N GLN A 51 5.66 -13.02 -5.85
CA GLN A 51 4.38 -12.76 -5.22
C GLN A 51 4.17 -11.27 -5.04
N ARG A 52 2.96 -10.79 -5.33
CA ARG A 52 2.58 -9.40 -5.21
C ARG A 52 1.26 -9.29 -4.48
N ARG A 53 1.09 -8.20 -3.74
CA ARG A 53 -0.15 -7.91 -3.04
C ARG A 53 -0.31 -6.42 -2.86
N ILE A 54 -1.56 -6.02 -2.69
CA ILE A 54 -1.89 -4.74 -2.10
C ILE A 54 -2.30 -4.96 -0.65
N GLU A 55 -1.78 -4.14 0.25
CA GLU A 55 -2.22 -4.08 1.64
C GLU A 55 -2.79 -2.69 1.93
N LEU A 56 -3.85 -2.65 2.73
CA LEU A 56 -4.32 -1.40 3.33
C LEU A 56 -4.03 -1.42 4.82
N ARG A 57 -3.45 -0.32 5.30
CA ARG A 57 -3.06 -0.14 6.70
C ARG A 57 -3.57 1.16 7.27
N LEU A 58 -3.76 1.23 8.58
CA LEU A 58 -3.98 2.51 9.26
C LEU A 58 -2.68 3.34 9.23
N SER A 59 -2.77 4.63 8.95
CA SER A 59 -1.58 5.49 8.85
C SER A 59 -0.96 5.80 10.21
N THR A 60 -1.73 5.72 11.29
CA THR A 60 -1.30 6.04 12.66
C THR A 60 -0.58 4.86 13.32
N THR A 61 -1.14 3.65 13.19
CA THR A 61 -0.64 2.44 13.86
C THR A 61 0.06 1.45 12.92
N PHE A 62 -0.08 1.62 11.60
CA PHE A 62 0.34 0.64 10.59
C PHE A 62 -0.29 -0.75 10.73
N GLU A 63 -1.38 -0.84 11.51
CA GLU A 63 -2.20 -2.04 11.59
C GLU A 63 -2.76 -2.37 10.21
N ARG A 64 -2.66 -3.64 9.82
CA ARG A 64 -3.15 -4.13 8.54
C ARG A 64 -4.66 -4.35 8.61
N LEU A 65 -5.40 -3.59 7.81
CA LEU A 65 -6.85 -3.72 7.65
C LEU A 65 -7.18 -4.89 6.73
N TRP A 66 -6.53 -4.99 5.58
CA TRP A 66 -6.68 -6.11 4.65
C TRP A 66 -5.47 -6.28 3.74
N SER A 67 -5.42 -7.42 3.04
CA SER A 67 -4.38 -7.79 2.10
C SER A 67 -5.00 -8.61 0.98
N THR A 68 -4.77 -8.22 -0.28
CA THR A 68 -5.25 -8.97 -1.46
C THR A 68 -4.10 -9.23 -2.42
N PRO A 69 -3.93 -10.49 -2.90
CA PRO A 69 -2.92 -10.79 -3.90
C PRO A 69 -3.16 -10.04 -5.21
N LEU A 70 -2.08 -9.75 -5.93
CA LEU A 70 -2.08 -9.16 -7.26
C LEU A 70 -1.36 -10.10 -8.22
N ASP A 71 -1.80 -10.12 -9.47
CA ASP A 71 -1.21 -10.97 -10.50
C ASP A 71 0.01 -10.29 -11.16
N ALA A 72 0.13 -8.96 -11.02
CA ALA A 72 1.19 -8.18 -11.65
C ALA A 72 1.70 -7.04 -10.77
N ILE A 73 2.81 -6.41 -11.21
CA ILE A 73 3.24 -5.13 -10.65
C ILE A 73 2.13 -4.13 -10.90
N ALA A 74 1.83 -3.30 -9.89
CA ALA A 74 0.74 -2.36 -9.99
C ALA A 74 1.08 -0.99 -9.42
N HIS A 75 0.40 0.03 -9.92
CA HIS A 75 0.27 1.31 -9.25
C HIS A 75 -1.07 1.39 -8.53
N CYS A 76 -1.13 2.11 -7.43
CA CYS A 76 -2.35 2.33 -6.67
C CYS A 76 -2.60 3.83 -6.47
N CYS A 77 -3.87 4.22 -6.53
CA CYS A 77 -4.34 5.54 -6.14
C CYS A 77 -5.64 5.43 -5.32
N SER A 78 -5.95 6.44 -4.53
CA SER A 78 -7.29 6.59 -3.97
C SER A 78 -8.24 7.06 -5.08
N PHE A 79 -9.42 6.45 -5.15
CA PHE A 79 -10.47 6.84 -6.10
C PHE A 79 -11.56 7.67 -5.41
N ASN A 80 -11.90 7.31 -4.17
CA ASN A 80 -12.79 8.01 -3.25
C ASN A 80 -12.27 7.86 -1.82
N TYR A 81 -12.96 8.44 -0.83
CA TYR A 81 -12.46 8.48 0.56
C TYR A 81 -12.04 7.11 1.13
N ASP A 82 -12.70 6.03 0.70
CA ASP A 82 -12.48 4.68 1.21
C ASP A 82 -12.25 3.63 0.11
N GLU A 83 -11.99 4.05 -1.12
CA GLU A 83 -11.87 3.15 -2.28
C GLU A 83 -10.54 3.37 -3.00
N TRP A 84 -10.01 2.28 -3.55
CA TRP A 84 -8.68 2.26 -4.13
C TRP A 84 -8.72 1.69 -5.54
N THR A 85 -8.05 2.36 -6.46
CA THR A 85 -7.88 1.89 -7.82
C THR A 85 -6.46 1.39 -7.98
N VAL A 86 -6.34 0.18 -8.54
CA VAL A 86 -5.06 -0.48 -8.79
C VAL A 86 -4.94 -0.75 -10.28
N MET A 87 -3.89 -0.24 -10.91
CA MET A 87 -3.57 -0.49 -12.31
C MET A 87 -2.43 -1.49 -12.39
N GLU A 88 -2.71 -2.70 -12.89
CA GLU A 88 -1.70 -3.71 -13.14
C GLU A 88 -0.96 -3.44 -14.45
N LEU A 89 0.38 -3.45 -14.44
CA LEU A 89 1.21 -3.03 -15.57
C LEU A 89 1.46 -4.13 -16.60
N LEU A 90 1.74 -5.36 -16.16
CA LEU A 90 2.13 -6.46 -17.06
C LEU A 90 0.92 -7.12 -17.73
N LYS A 91 -0.25 -7.04 -17.09
CA LYS A 91 -1.54 -7.46 -17.64
C LYS A 91 -2.49 -6.28 -17.43
N PRO A 92 -2.50 -5.30 -18.35
CA PRO A 92 -3.24 -4.06 -18.18
C PRO A 92 -4.70 -4.30 -17.83
N ARG A 93 -5.03 -4.08 -16.57
CA ARG A 93 -6.40 -4.05 -16.06
C ARG A 93 -6.46 -3.11 -14.87
N ILE A 94 -7.63 -2.54 -14.69
CA ILE A 94 -7.94 -1.67 -13.57
C ILE A 94 -8.79 -2.48 -12.59
N LEU A 95 -8.35 -2.53 -11.34
CA LEU A 95 -9.04 -3.20 -10.25
C LEU A 95 -9.53 -2.15 -9.27
N HIS A 96 -10.82 -2.16 -8.98
CA HIS A 96 -11.43 -1.30 -7.96
C HIS A 96 -11.59 -2.07 -6.66
N PHE A 97 -10.88 -1.65 -5.63
CA PHE A 97 -10.97 -2.20 -4.29
C PHE A 97 -11.88 -1.32 -3.43
N SER A 98 -12.90 -1.96 -2.86
CA SER A 98 -13.73 -1.35 -1.83
C SER A 98 -12.99 -1.25 -0.49
N PHE A 99 -13.60 -0.54 0.47
CA PHE A 99 -13.01 -0.29 1.79
C PHE A 99 -12.56 -1.55 2.56
N ASN A 100 -13.18 -2.70 2.28
CA ASN A 100 -12.88 -3.98 2.91
C ASN A 100 -11.94 -4.90 2.09
N GLY A 101 -11.36 -4.39 1.00
CA GLY A 101 -10.41 -5.14 0.17
C GLY A 101 -11.05 -6.08 -0.84
N LYS A 102 -12.38 -6.08 -0.99
CA LYS A 102 -13.06 -6.80 -2.08
C LYS A 102 -12.95 -6.03 -3.39
N ILE A 103 -12.59 -6.76 -4.45
CA ILE A 103 -12.62 -6.26 -5.82
C ILE A 103 -14.08 -6.08 -6.24
N ARG A 104 -14.45 -4.88 -6.67
CA ARG A 104 -15.72 -4.63 -7.36
C ARG A 104 -15.53 -5.00 -8.82
N GLN A 105 -16.34 -5.95 -9.29
CA GLN A 105 -16.53 -6.15 -10.72
C GLN A 105 -17.55 -5.12 -11.18
N GLU A 106 -17.23 -4.40 -12.26
CA GLU A 106 -18.23 -3.66 -13.03
C GLU A 106 -19.11 -4.63 -13.83
#